data_AF-A0A972JBB1-F1
#
_entry.id   AF-A0A972JBB1-F1
#
_cell.length_a   1.000
_cell.length_b   1.000
_cell.length_c   1.000
_cell.angle_alpha   90.00
_cell.angle_beta   90.00
_cell.angle_gamma   90.00
#
_symmetry.space_group_name_H-M   'P 1'
#
loop_
_entity.id
_entity.type
_entity.pdbx_description
1 polymer ?
#
loop_
_entity_poly.entity_id
_entity_poly.type
_entity_poly.pdbx_seq_one_letter_code
_entity_poly.pdbx_strand_id
1 'polypeptide(L)'
;MATVLVTGGAGYIGSHTCVELMAAGHEVVVVDNLCNSRQEALERVARIAGRPVSAFYRADVRDRGSLRGVFGAHRIDAVVHFAALKAVGESVSDPLRYYDNNIVGTIALAEVMAECDVTRLVFSSSATVYGDPATVPIREDFSTSATNPYGWSKWMMERVLTDLALADARWRVVLLRYFNPVGAHPSGLIGEDPAGVPNNLMPFVAQVAVGLRDALQVFGGDYPTRDGTGVRDYIHVVDLAKGHVKAIERLDELGSTTCVNLGTGQGYSVLEVVRAFERAAGRAVPYRVVARRAGDVAECWADPALAQRLLGWRAERGLEEMCEDAWRWQSLNPRGYAN
;
A
#
# COMPACT_ATOMS: atom_id res chain seq x y z
N MET A 1 -21.20 10.42 -5.05
CA MET A 1 -20.60 9.37 -5.90
C MET A 1 -19.70 10.08 -6.89
N ALA A 2 -18.47 9.58 -7.07
CA ALA A 2 -17.42 10.25 -7.84
C ALA A 2 -16.74 9.23 -8.76
N THR A 3 -16.18 9.69 -9.87
CA THR A 3 -15.28 8.89 -10.73
C THR A 3 -13.86 9.02 -10.21
N VAL A 4 -13.32 7.91 -9.71
CA VAL A 4 -11.99 7.86 -9.09
C VAL A 4 -11.01 7.16 -10.04
N LEU A 5 -9.96 7.89 -10.44
CA LEU A 5 -8.82 7.27 -11.11
C LEU A 5 -7.91 6.61 -10.08
N VAL A 6 -7.69 5.31 -10.21
CA VAL A 6 -6.80 4.53 -9.35
C VAL A 6 -5.57 4.12 -10.17
N THR A 7 -4.46 4.83 -9.98
CA THR A 7 -3.18 4.41 -10.59
C THR A 7 -2.57 3.28 -9.76
N GLY A 8 -1.96 2.28 -10.40
CA GLY A 8 -1.51 1.07 -9.71
C GLY A 8 -2.67 0.20 -9.21
N GLY A 9 -3.86 0.35 -9.79
CA GLY A 9 -5.10 -0.27 -9.31
C GLY A 9 -5.18 -1.79 -9.49
N ALA A 10 -4.29 -2.40 -10.29
CA ALA A 10 -4.19 -3.85 -10.37
C ALA A 10 -3.22 -4.44 -9.33
N GLY A 11 -2.45 -3.59 -8.63
CA GLY A 11 -1.56 -4.00 -7.55
C GLY A 11 -2.31 -4.40 -6.28
N TYR A 12 -1.57 -4.94 -5.29
CA TYR A 12 -2.14 -5.50 -4.06
C TYR A 12 -3.10 -4.56 -3.33
N ILE A 13 -2.66 -3.39 -2.90
CA ILE A 13 -3.52 -2.44 -2.16
C ILE A 13 -4.56 -1.84 -3.12
N GLY A 14 -4.13 -1.50 -4.34
CA GLY A 14 -4.97 -0.91 -5.38
C GLY A 14 -6.22 -1.74 -5.70
N SER A 15 -6.09 -3.07 -5.81
CA SER A 15 -7.22 -3.95 -6.13
C SER A 15 -8.24 -4.02 -5.00
N HIS A 16 -7.78 -4.02 -3.74
CA HIS A 16 -8.67 -3.98 -2.58
C HIS A 16 -9.37 -2.63 -2.48
N THR A 17 -8.64 -1.53 -2.72
CA THR A 17 -9.24 -0.19 -2.78
C THR A 17 -10.26 -0.06 -3.92
N CYS A 18 -10.03 -0.68 -5.07
CA CYS A 18 -11.03 -0.71 -6.15
C CYS A 18 -12.33 -1.39 -5.68
N VAL A 19 -12.25 -2.54 -5.00
CA VAL A 19 -13.43 -3.22 -4.43
C VAL A 19 -14.19 -2.28 -3.48
N GLU A 20 -13.50 -1.69 -2.50
CA GLU A 20 -14.15 -0.85 -1.50
C GLU A 20 -14.73 0.45 -2.09
N LEU A 21 -14.04 1.08 -3.05
CA LEU A 21 -14.56 2.25 -3.78
C LEU A 21 -15.84 1.90 -4.55
N MET A 22 -15.84 0.76 -5.27
CA MET A 22 -17.00 0.31 -6.04
C MET A 22 -18.18 -0.06 -5.13
N ALA A 23 -17.89 -0.65 -3.96
CA ALA A 23 -18.89 -0.96 -2.94
C ALA A 23 -19.50 0.30 -2.30
N ALA A 24 -18.73 1.38 -2.18
CA ALA A 24 -19.21 2.71 -1.77
C ALA A 24 -19.93 3.48 -2.90
N GLY A 25 -20.12 2.88 -4.08
CA GLY A 25 -20.85 3.46 -5.20
C GLY A 25 -20.05 4.43 -6.06
N HIS A 26 -18.71 4.44 -5.95
CA HIS A 26 -17.87 5.19 -6.87
C HIS A 26 -17.69 4.46 -8.21
N GLU A 27 -17.49 5.24 -9.26
CA GLU A 27 -16.97 4.73 -10.53
C GLU A 27 -15.45 4.67 -10.45
N VAL A 28 -14.84 3.62 -11.01
CA VAL A 28 -13.40 3.36 -10.87
C VAL A 28 -12.77 3.20 -12.24
N VAL A 29 -11.82 4.07 -12.55
CA VAL A 29 -10.95 3.98 -13.74
C VAL A 29 -9.57 3.55 -13.27
N VAL A 30 -8.97 2.54 -13.90
CA VAL A 30 -7.66 2.02 -13.49
C VAL A 30 -6.59 2.31 -14.53
N VAL A 31 -5.42 2.78 -14.08
CA VAL A 31 -4.19 2.84 -14.88
C VAL A 31 -3.13 1.97 -14.20
N ASP A 32 -2.57 1.00 -14.91
CA ASP A 32 -1.51 0.14 -14.38
C ASP A 32 -0.62 -0.39 -15.52
N ASN A 33 0.70 -0.38 -15.37
CA ASN A 33 1.62 -0.91 -16.38
C ASN A 33 1.85 -2.43 -16.25
N LEU A 34 1.33 -3.05 -15.17
CA LEU A 34 1.43 -4.47 -14.82
C LEU A 34 2.85 -4.95 -14.50
N CYS A 35 3.77 -4.04 -14.10
CA CYS A 35 5.15 -4.41 -13.80
C CYS A 35 5.29 -5.30 -12.55
N ASN A 36 4.34 -5.22 -11.61
CA ASN A 36 4.30 -6.02 -10.39
C ASN A 36 2.87 -6.45 -10.02
N SER A 37 2.03 -6.67 -11.04
CA SER A 37 0.63 -7.05 -10.89
C SER A 37 0.17 -7.84 -12.11
N ARG A 38 -1.05 -8.39 -12.07
CA ARG A 38 -1.65 -9.17 -13.15
C ARG A 38 -3.02 -8.59 -13.48
N GLN A 39 -3.37 -8.54 -14.76
CA GLN A 39 -4.68 -8.06 -15.20
C GLN A 39 -5.85 -8.89 -14.62
N GLU A 40 -5.64 -10.20 -14.40
CA GLU A 40 -6.61 -11.09 -13.72
C GLU A 40 -7.08 -10.53 -12.37
N ALA A 41 -6.25 -9.76 -11.65
CA ALA A 41 -6.67 -9.13 -10.40
C ALA A 41 -7.92 -8.24 -10.61
N LEU A 42 -8.01 -7.51 -11.73
CA LEU A 42 -9.17 -6.67 -12.06
C LEU A 42 -10.41 -7.50 -12.45
N GLU A 43 -10.22 -8.66 -13.05
CA GLU A 43 -11.33 -9.59 -13.31
C GLU A 43 -11.90 -10.14 -12.00
N ARG A 44 -11.04 -10.44 -11.04
CA ARG A 44 -11.43 -10.88 -9.70
C ARG A 44 -12.09 -9.76 -8.91
N VAL A 45 -11.60 -8.52 -9.02
CA VAL A 45 -12.27 -7.31 -8.50
C VAL A 45 -13.69 -7.22 -9.06
N ALA A 46 -13.87 -7.41 -10.36
CA ALA A 46 -15.19 -7.36 -10.99
C ALA A 46 -16.15 -8.44 -10.44
N ARG A 47 -15.64 -9.66 -10.21
CA ARG A 47 -16.42 -10.75 -9.60
C ARG A 47 -16.83 -10.44 -8.17
N ILE A 48 -15.95 -9.83 -7.38
CA ILE A 48 -16.24 -9.43 -5.99
C ILE A 48 -17.25 -8.28 -5.95
N ALA A 49 -17.05 -7.25 -6.78
CA ALA A 49 -17.89 -6.05 -6.79
C ALA A 49 -19.22 -6.25 -7.53
N GLY A 50 -19.41 -7.37 -8.22
CA GLY A 50 -20.62 -7.67 -9.01
C GLY A 50 -20.75 -6.87 -10.32
N ARG A 51 -19.74 -6.08 -10.67
CA ARG A 51 -19.66 -5.26 -11.90
C ARG A 51 -18.20 -4.98 -12.24
N PRO A 52 -17.83 -4.73 -13.51
CA PRO A 52 -16.47 -4.37 -13.88
C PRO A 52 -16.09 -2.96 -13.40
N VAL A 53 -14.79 -2.70 -13.30
CA VAL A 53 -14.29 -1.31 -13.27
C VAL A 53 -14.73 -0.58 -14.55
N SER A 54 -14.91 0.73 -14.47
CA SER A 54 -15.44 1.54 -15.58
C SER A 54 -14.51 1.50 -16.80
N ALA A 55 -13.19 1.51 -16.57
CA ALA A 55 -12.19 1.29 -17.61
C ALA A 55 -10.84 0.84 -17.03
N PHE A 56 -10.06 0.10 -17.82
CA PHE A 56 -8.67 -0.24 -17.53
C PHE A 56 -7.76 0.23 -18.67
N TYR A 57 -6.69 0.94 -18.30
CA TYR A 57 -5.65 1.40 -19.21
C TYR A 57 -4.32 0.79 -18.81
N ARG A 58 -3.76 -0.03 -19.70
CA ARG A 58 -2.40 -0.53 -19.55
C ARG A 58 -1.41 0.55 -19.98
N ALA A 59 -1.02 1.41 -19.06
CA ALA A 59 -0.14 2.54 -19.31
C ALA A 59 0.80 2.81 -18.14
N ASP A 60 1.90 3.48 -18.43
CA ASP A 60 2.83 3.97 -17.42
C ASP A 60 2.44 5.38 -16.99
N VAL A 61 2.45 5.67 -15.68
CA VAL A 61 2.10 7.00 -15.15
C VAL A 61 3.10 8.09 -15.56
N ARG A 62 4.30 7.73 -16.02
CA ARG A 62 5.27 8.69 -16.59
C ARG A 62 4.87 9.17 -17.99
N ASP A 63 4.02 8.42 -18.69
CA ASP A 63 3.53 8.77 -20.03
C ASP A 63 2.36 9.75 -19.94
N ARG A 64 2.69 11.04 -20.02
CA ARG A 64 1.74 12.15 -20.04
C ARG A 64 0.75 12.06 -21.20
N GLY A 65 1.17 11.54 -22.36
CA GLY A 65 0.28 11.38 -23.51
C GLY A 65 -0.83 10.38 -23.22
N SER A 66 -0.45 9.22 -22.69
CA SER A 66 -1.42 8.21 -22.21
C SER A 66 -2.32 8.76 -21.11
N LEU A 67 -1.77 9.44 -20.11
CA LEU A 67 -2.56 10.05 -19.05
C LEU A 67 -3.57 11.08 -19.58
N ARG A 68 -3.16 11.99 -20.47
CA ARG A 68 -4.10 12.94 -21.12
C ARG A 68 -5.23 12.22 -21.85
N GLY A 69 -4.92 11.10 -22.50
CA GLY A 69 -5.95 10.25 -23.11
C GLY A 69 -6.97 9.72 -22.10
N VAL A 70 -6.52 9.31 -20.90
CA VAL A 70 -7.40 8.85 -19.82
C VAL A 70 -8.28 9.98 -19.29
N PHE A 71 -7.69 11.13 -18.95
CA PHE A 71 -8.44 12.29 -18.44
C PHE A 71 -9.36 12.91 -19.50
N GLY A 72 -9.04 12.79 -20.79
CA GLY A 72 -9.92 13.22 -21.87
C GLY A 72 -11.10 12.27 -22.14
N ALA A 73 -10.95 10.97 -21.83
CA ALA A 73 -11.99 9.97 -22.01
C ALA A 73 -12.96 9.87 -20.83
N HIS A 74 -12.56 10.32 -19.64
CA HIS A 74 -13.34 10.20 -18.41
C HIS A 74 -13.37 11.51 -17.65
N ARG A 75 -14.54 11.89 -17.14
CA ARG A 75 -14.64 13.01 -16.18
C ARG A 75 -14.18 12.51 -14.80
N ILE A 76 -12.88 12.59 -14.54
CA ILE A 76 -12.28 12.21 -13.26
C ILE A 76 -12.54 13.29 -12.21
N ASP A 77 -13.06 12.88 -11.04
CA ASP A 77 -13.33 13.80 -9.93
C ASP A 77 -12.20 13.81 -8.90
N ALA A 78 -11.54 12.65 -8.71
CA ALA A 78 -10.43 12.48 -7.78
C ALA A 78 -9.48 11.36 -8.22
N VAL A 79 -8.25 11.40 -7.71
CA VAL A 79 -7.22 10.40 -7.99
C VAL A 79 -6.76 9.72 -6.69
N VAL A 80 -6.58 8.41 -6.75
CA VAL A 80 -5.83 7.63 -5.76
C VAL A 80 -4.54 7.11 -6.39
N HIS A 81 -3.39 7.52 -5.87
CA HIS A 81 -2.10 7.26 -6.49
C HIS A 81 -1.27 6.17 -5.78
N PHE A 82 -1.45 4.91 -6.20
CA PHE A 82 -0.65 3.76 -5.72
C PHE A 82 0.58 3.46 -6.59
N ALA A 83 0.60 3.87 -7.86
CA ALA A 83 1.63 3.49 -8.82
C ALA A 83 3.04 3.94 -8.37
N ALA A 84 3.81 2.99 -7.83
CA ALA A 84 5.18 3.18 -7.37
C ALA A 84 5.89 1.82 -7.27
N LEU A 85 7.21 1.79 -7.46
CA LEU A 85 8.05 0.69 -7.03
C LEU A 85 8.19 0.75 -5.49
N LYS A 86 8.16 -0.42 -4.83
CA LYS A 86 7.98 -0.51 -3.37
C LYS A 86 9.00 -1.36 -2.60
N ALA A 87 9.94 -2.03 -3.26
CA ALA A 87 10.85 -2.95 -2.57
C ALA A 87 12.08 -2.20 -2.03
N VAL A 88 12.18 -2.11 -0.69
CA VAL A 88 13.30 -1.42 -0.01
C VAL A 88 14.67 -1.94 -0.46
N GLY A 89 14.89 -3.24 -0.47
CA GLY A 89 16.18 -3.84 -0.85
C GLY A 89 16.55 -3.60 -2.32
N GLU A 90 15.58 -3.70 -3.23
CA GLU A 90 15.79 -3.39 -4.65
C GLU A 90 16.14 -1.91 -4.83
N SER A 91 15.47 -1.00 -4.10
CA SER A 91 15.73 0.44 -4.18
C SER A 91 17.16 0.85 -3.84
N VAL A 92 17.80 0.12 -2.92
CA VAL A 92 19.22 0.33 -2.58
C VAL A 92 20.13 -0.14 -3.71
N SER A 93 19.73 -1.20 -4.41
CA SER A 93 20.51 -1.79 -5.51
C SER A 93 20.33 -1.04 -6.83
N ASP A 94 19.15 -0.43 -7.05
CA ASP A 94 18.79 0.34 -8.25
C ASP A 94 18.05 1.64 -7.87
N PRO A 95 18.75 2.62 -7.28
CA PRO A 95 18.12 3.85 -6.79
C PRO A 95 17.54 4.72 -7.91
N LEU A 96 18.20 4.80 -9.07
CA LEU A 96 17.77 5.65 -10.17
C LEU A 96 16.41 5.21 -10.72
N ARG A 97 16.20 3.89 -10.86
CA ARG A 97 14.90 3.35 -11.29
C ARG A 97 13.77 3.71 -10.32
N TYR A 98 14.04 3.74 -9.02
CA TYR A 98 13.05 4.12 -8.01
C TYR A 98 12.72 5.61 -8.07
N TYR A 99 13.73 6.48 -8.18
CA TYR A 99 13.50 7.90 -8.31
C TYR A 99 12.78 8.27 -9.61
N ASP A 100 13.19 7.66 -10.73
CA ASP A 100 12.53 7.87 -12.02
C ASP A 100 11.06 7.40 -11.98
N ASN A 101 10.80 6.15 -11.59
CA ASN A 101 9.43 5.65 -11.56
C ASN A 101 8.55 6.44 -10.58
N ASN A 102 9.02 6.65 -9.36
CA ASN A 102 8.18 7.17 -8.29
C ASN A 102 8.03 8.69 -8.41
N ILE A 103 9.13 9.44 -8.47
CA ILE A 103 9.08 10.91 -8.45
C ILE A 103 8.61 11.45 -9.79
N VAL A 104 9.22 11.01 -10.91
CA VAL A 104 8.83 11.52 -12.25
C VAL A 104 7.42 11.07 -12.59
N GLY A 105 7.01 9.87 -12.17
CA GLY A 105 5.63 9.38 -12.31
C GLY A 105 4.62 10.25 -11.56
N THR A 106 4.89 10.61 -10.30
CA THR A 106 4.02 11.52 -9.54
C THR A 106 3.96 12.92 -10.15
N ILE A 107 5.09 13.46 -10.62
CA ILE A 107 5.12 14.77 -11.29
C ILE A 107 4.29 14.73 -12.58
N ALA A 108 4.48 13.71 -13.42
CA ALA A 108 3.73 13.55 -14.66
C ALA A 108 2.21 13.44 -14.41
N LEU A 109 1.81 12.69 -13.38
CA LEU A 109 0.40 12.61 -12.97
C LEU A 109 -0.14 13.96 -12.50
N ALA A 110 0.57 14.65 -11.61
CA ALA A 110 0.15 15.94 -11.06
C ALA A 110 0.05 17.03 -12.14
N GLU A 111 0.95 17.05 -13.12
CA GLU A 111 0.89 17.96 -14.26
C GLU A 111 -0.37 17.74 -15.10
N VAL A 112 -0.66 16.49 -15.50
CA VAL A 112 -1.87 16.19 -16.29
C VAL A 112 -3.15 16.44 -15.50
N MET A 113 -3.15 16.13 -14.21
CA MET A 113 -4.23 16.49 -13.30
C MET A 113 -4.50 18.01 -13.30
N ALA A 114 -3.45 18.83 -13.22
CA ALA A 114 -3.57 20.29 -13.29
C ALA A 114 -4.08 20.77 -14.66
N GLU A 115 -3.57 20.21 -15.77
CA GLU A 115 -4.03 20.51 -17.13
C GLU A 115 -5.53 20.21 -17.33
N CYS A 116 -6.07 19.24 -16.60
CA CYS A 116 -7.46 18.81 -16.68
C CYS A 116 -8.35 19.31 -15.53
N ASP A 117 -7.88 20.27 -14.72
CA ASP A 117 -8.58 20.83 -13.57
C ASP A 117 -9.05 19.80 -12.52
N VAL A 118 -8.31 18.70 -12.37
CA VAL A 118 -8.54 17.68 -11.33
C VAL A 118 -7.57 17.89 -10.17
N THR A 119 -8.05 18.46 -9.07
CA THR A 119 -7.19 18.91 -7.96
C THR A 119 -7.36 18.11 -6.67
N ARG A 120 -8.00 16.94 -6.73
CA ARG A 120 -8.26 16.05 -5.59
C ARG A 120 -7.38 14.80 -5.66
N LEU A 121 -6.50 14.61 -4.68
CA LEU A 121 -5.52 13.52 -4.67
C LEU A 121 -5.42 12.85 -3.31
N VAL A 122 -5.57 11.53 -3.29
CA VAL A 122 -5.16 10.68 -2.17
C VAL A 122 -3.87 9.96 -2.57
N PHE A 123 -2.81 10.21 -1.83
CA PHE A 123 -1.47 9.70 -2.12
C PHE A 123 -1.07 8.57 -1.18
N SER A 124 -0.51 7.52 -1.77
CA SER A 124 0.07 6.39 -1.06
C SER A 124 1.47 6.69 -0.54
N SER A 125 1.55 7.23 0.68
CA SER A 125 2.81 7.36 1.40
C SER A 125 3.14 6.11 2.23
N SER A 126 4.15 6.18 3.10
CA SER A 126 4.63 5.04 3.88
C SER A 126 5.28 5.48 5.18
N ALA A 127 5.18 4.65 6.21
CA ALA A 127 5.89 4.83 7.48
C ALA A 127 7.43 4.93 7.32
N THR A 128 7.99 4.51 6.18
CA THR A 128 9.42 4.70 5.88
C THR A 128 9.86 6.16 5.83
N VAL A 129 8.92 7.11 5.68
CA VAL A 129 9.22 8.56 5.73
C VAL A 129 9.50 9.05 7.15
N TYR A 130 9.37 8.21 8.18
CA TYR A 130 9.80 8.53 9.54
C TYR A 130 11.25 8.11 9.82
N GLY A 131 11.91 7.41 8.90
CA GLY A 131 13.28 6.91 9.09
C GLY A 131 13.39 5.96 10.28
N ASP A 132 14.29 6.26 11.21
CA ASP A 132 14.44 5.57 12.49
C ASP A 132 13.76 6.41 13.59
N PRO A 133 12.51 6.07 13.98
CA PRO A 133 11.72 6.91 14.86
C PRO A 133 12.30 6.92 16.28
N ALA A 134 12.34 8.10 16.91
CA ALA A 134 12.88 8.26 18.26
C ALA A 134 12.08 7.49 19.33
N THR A 135 10.78 7.36 19.13
CA THR A 135 9.85 6.64 20.00
C THR A 135 8.72 6.01 19.19
N VAL A 136 7.96 5.16 19.87
CA VAL A 136 6.76 4.51 19.35
C VAL A 136 5.69 4.57 20.44
N PRO A 137 4.39 4.77 20.12
CA PRO A 137 3.80 4.87 18.79
C PRO A 137 4.17 6.17 18.03
N ILE A 138 4.22 6.09 16.71
CA ILE A 138 4.61 7.18 15.80
C ILE A 138 3.39 8.02 15.46
N ARG A 139 3.48 9.33 15.71
CA ARG A 139 2.46 10.33 15.37
C ARG A 139 2.86 11.12 14.12
N GLU A 140 1.88 11.77 13.50
CA GLU A 140 2.10 12.54 12.26
C GLU A 140 2.98 13.79 12.46
N ASP A 141 3.11 14.28 13.70
CA ASP A 141 3.99 15.40 14.09
C ASP A 141 5.47 15.01 14.24
N PHE A 142 5.81 13.73 14.06
CA PHE A 142 7.19 13.26 14.13
C PHE A 142 8.02 13.82 12.96
N SER A 143 9.30 14.05 13.23
CA SER A 143 10.25 14.42 12.19
C SER A 143 10.31 13.34 11.10
N THR A 144 10.41 13.78 9.86
CA THR A 144 10.47 12.89 8.70
C THR A 144 11.88 12.79 8.15
N SER A 145 12.26 11.60 7.72
CA SER A 145 13.56 11.23 7.13
C SER A 145 13.41 9.88 6.42
N ALA A 146 14.46 9.37 5.78
CA ALA A 146 14.46 8.01 5.24
C ALA A 146 15.83 7.35 5.30
N THR A 147 15.83 6.02 5.38
CA THR A 147 17.04 5.18 5.46
C THR A 147 17.40 4.50 4.14
N ASN A 148 16.58 4.64 3.10
CA ASN A 148 16.73 3.96 1.82
C ASN A 148 16.09 4.75 0.65
N PRO A 149 16.46 4.50 -0.62
CA PRO A 149 15.94 5.23 -1.77
C PRO A 149 14.42 5.16 -1.96
N TYR A 150 13.77 4.03 -1.66
CA TYR A 150 12.31 3.95 -1.67
C TYR A 150 11.68 4.94 -0.67
N GLY A 151 12.15 4.94 0.58
CA GLY A 151 11.69 5.88 1.60
C GLY A 151 11.95 7.34 1.22
N TRP A 152 13.13 7.64 0.67
CA TRP A 152 13.45 8.97 0.15
C TRP A 152 12.51 9.38 -0.99
N SER A 153 12.18 8.46 -1.90
CA SER A 153 11.21 8.76 -2.97
C SER A 153 9.83 9.12 -2.40
N LYS A 154 9.36 8.41 -1.36
CA LYS A 154 8.07 8.70 -0.69
C LYS A 154 8.09 10.07 -0.02
N TRP A 155 9.17 10.38 0.69
CA TRP A 155 9.38 11.69 1.30
C TRP A 155 9.39 12.82 0.26
N MET A 156 10.12 12.64 -0.84
CA MET A 156 10.21 13.63 -1.92
C MET A 156 8.86 13.83 -2.63
N MET A 157 8.10 12.75 -2.87
CA MET A 157 6.75 12.84 -3.42
C MET A 157 5.80 13.59 -2.49
N GLU A 158 5.83 13.35 -1.17
CA GLU A 158 5.06 14.14 -0.20
C GLU A 158 5.40 15.64 -0.30
N ARG A 159 6.69 15.96 -0.43
CA ARG A 159 7.14 17.35 -0.56
C ARG A 159 6.63 18.01 -1.83
N VAL A 160 6.78 17.34 -2.98
CA VAL A 160 6.27 17.81 -4.28
C VAL A 160 4.77 18.12 -4.20
N LEU A 161 3.98 17.20 -3.64
CA LEU A 161 2.53 17.36 -3.56
C LEU A 161 2.11 18.43 -2.55
N THR A 162 2.86 18.59 -1.46
CA THR A 162 2.64 19.66 -0.47
C THR A 162 2.95 21.02 -1.07
N ASP A 163 4.09 21.17 -1.75
CA ASP A 163 4.47 22.42 -2.42
C ASP A 163 3.46 22.79 -3.52
N LEU A 164 2.96 21.80 -4.26
CA LEU A 164 1.87 22.00 -5.24
C LEU A 164 0.59 22.54 -4.58
N ALA A 165 0.17 21.93 -3.46
CA ALA A 165 -1.04 22.36 -2.75
C ALA A 165 -0.89 23.70 -2.01
N LEU A 166 0.35 24.12 -1.72
CA LEU A 166 0.65 25.46 -1.23
C LEU A 166 0.61 26.50 -2.36
N ALA A 167 1.07 26.13 -3.56
CA ALA A 167 1.11 27.01 -4.72
C ALA A 167 -0.29 27.24 -5.36
N ASP A 168 -1.18 26.25 -5.31
CA ASP A 168 -2.54 26.36 -5.82
C ASP A 168 -3.55 25.84 -4.77
N ALA A 169 -4.29 26.78 -4.16
CA ALA A 169 -5.25 26.52 -3.09
C ALA A 169 -6.47 25.69 -3.52
N ARG A 170 -6.65 25.39 -4.81
CA ARG A 170 -7.66 24.44 -5.31
C ARG A 170 -7.30 23.00 -4.98
N TRP A 171 -6.03 22.70 -4.74
CA TRP A 171 -5.58 21.35 -4.43
C TRP A 171 -6.00 20.90 -3.04
N ARG A 172 -6.41 19.64 -2.99
CA ARG A 172 -6.72 18.90 -1.78
C ARG A 172 -5.97 17.58 -1.86
N VAL A 173 -4.93 17.49 -1.05
CA VAL A 173 -4.01 16.35 -1.02
C VAL A 173 -4.10 15.65 0.33
N VAL A 174 -4.44 14.37 0.33
CA VAL A 174 -4.36 13.52 1.52
C VAL A 174 -3.17 12.59 1.39
N LEU A 175 -2.17 12.74 2.26
CA LEU A 175 -1.00 11.90 2.36
C LEU A 175 -1.27 10.78 3.36
N LEU A 176 -1.53 9.57 2.88
CA LEU A 176 -1.79 8.42 3.75
C LEU A 176 -0.49 7.65 3.97
N ARG A 177 0.07 7.73 5.18
CA ARG A 177 1.29 7.00 5.55
C ARG A 177 0.92 5.62 6.06
N TYR A 178 1.04 4.62 5.19
CA TYR A 178 0.73 3.24 5.55
C TYR A 178 1.85 2.63 6.37
N PHE A 179 1.48 1.78 7.32
CA PHE A 179 2.41 0.87 7.97
C PHE A 179 2.54 -0.41 7.13
N ASN A 180 2.33 -1.60 7.67
CA ASN A 180 2.61 -2.85 6.96
C ASN A 180 1.32 -3.59 6.56
N PRO A 181 0.74 -3.29 5.37
CA PRO A 181 -0.47 -3.98 4.92
C PRO A 181 -0.23 -5.47 4.69
N VAL A 182 -1.15 -6.28 5.20
CA VAL A 182 -1.18 -7.75 5.09
C VAL A 182 -2.63 -8.25 5.00
N GLY A 183 -2.82 -9.55 4.78
CA GLY A 183 -4.14 -10.14 4.60
C GLY A 183 -4.56 -10.19 3.14
N ALA A 184 -5.84 -10.47 2.90
CA ALA A 184 -6.42 -10.53 1.58
C ALA A 184 -7.91 -10.16 1.67
N HIS A 185 -8.62 -10.13 0.55
CA HIS A 185 -10.07 -9.97 0.60
C HIS A 185 -10.70 -11.25 1.17
N PRO A 186 -11.74 -11.17 2.02
CA PRO A 186 -12.31 -12.33 2.70
C PRO A 186 -12.86 -13.41 1.76
N SER A 187 -13.18 -13.07 0.51
CA SER A 187 -13.58 -14.06 -0.50
C SER A 187 -12.45 -15.02 -0.93
N GLY A 188 -11.19 -14.66 -0.68
CA GLY A 188 -10.03 -15.39 -1.21
C GLY A 188 -9.86 -15.28 -2.73
N LEU A 189 -10.54 -14.32 -3.39
CA LEU A 189 -10.44 -14.11 -4.84
C LEU A 189 -9.37 -13.08 -5.26
N ILE A 190 -9.00 -12.18 -4.35
CA ILE A 190 -7.86 -11.26 -4.52
C ILE A 190 -6.99 -11.28 -3.26
N GLY A 191 -5.69 -11.08 -3.44
CA GLY A 191 -4.68 -11.03 -2.38
C GLY A 191 -3.33 -10.54 -2.92
N GLU A 192 -2.25 -10.70 -2.16
CA GLU A 192 -0.92 -10.28 -2.62
C GLU A 192 -0.28 -11.35 -3.53
N ASP A 193 0.04 -10.97 -4.76
CA ASP A 193 0.75 -11.82 -5.74
C ASP A 193 1.88 -11.02 -6.42
N PRO A 194 3.02 -10.84 -5.74
CA PRO A 194 4.12 -10.04 -6.28
C PRO A 194 4.86 -10.81 -7.38
N ALA A 195 5.41 -10.09 -8.36
CA ALA A 195 6.26 -10.70 -9.37
C ALA A 195 7.57 -11.21 -8.75
N GLY A 196 7.92 -12.47 -9.02
CA GLY A 196 9.18 -13.06 -8.58
C GLY A 196 9.19 -13.46 -7.10
N VAL A 197 10.31 -13.22 -6.42
CA VAL A 197 10.45 -13.55 -4.99
C VAL A 197 9.84 -12.43 -4.15
N PRO A 198 8.88 -12.73 -3.25
CA PRO A 198 8.30 -11.69 -2.40
C PRO A 198 9.36 -11.00 -1.54
N ASN A 199 9.31 -9.67 -1.50
CA ASN A 199 10.18 -8.85 -0.64
C ASN A 199 9.56 -8.61 0.76
N ASN A 200 8.24 -8.75 0.87
CA ASN A 200 7.46 -8.54 2.09
C ASN A 200 7.28 -9.86 2.88
N LEU A 201 7.13 -9.76 4.20
CA LEU A 201 7.09 -10.92 5.11
C LEU A 201 5.91 -11.86 4.82
N MET A 202 4.68 -11.34 4.84
CA MET A 202 3.46 -12.15 4.75
C MET A 202 3.37 -13.00 3.47
N PRO A 203 3.59 -12.48 2.25
CA PRO A 203 3.55 -13.31 1.05
C PRO A 203 4.67 -14.37 1.02
N PHE A 204 5.83 -14.09 1.64
CA PHE A 204 6.88 -15.10 1.76
C PHE A 204 6.48 -16.23 2.72
N VAL A 205 5.95 -15.87 3.90
CA VAL A 205 5.39 -16.82 4.88
C VAL A 205 4.33 -17.70 4.24
N ALA A 206 3.40 -17.09 3.49
CA ALA A 206 2.33 -17.81 2.81
C ALA A 206 2.88 -18.79 1.75
N GLN A 207 3.88 -18.38 0.96
CA GLN A 207 4.54 -19.25 -0.03
C GLN A 207 5.30 -20.43 0.60
N VAL A 208 5.92 -20.24 1.77
CA VAL A 208 6.50 -21.35 2.54
C VAL A 208 5.40 -22.32 3.00
N ALA A 209 4.28 -21.79 3.53
CA ALA A 209 3.18 -22.61 4.03
C ALA A 209 2.48 -23.44 2.93
N VAL A 210 2.43 -22.97 1.68
CA VAL A 210 1.95 -23.77 0.54
C VAL A 210 3.02 -24.65 -0.11
N GLY A 211 4.27 -24.60 0.38
CA GLY A 211 5.36 -25.46 -0.10
C GLY A 211 6.04 -24.97 -1.38
N LEU A 212 5.86 -23.70 -1.77
CA LEU A 212 6.60 -23.10 -2.88
C LEU A 212 8.03 -22.70 -2.50
N ARG A 213 8.32 -22.64 -1.20
CA ARG A 213 9.63 -22.26 -0.66
C ARG A 213 9.97 -23.14 0.54
N ASP A 214 11.25 -23.46 0.70
CA ASP A 214 11.71 -24.38 1.74
C ASP A 214 11.63 -23.78 3.15
N ALA A 215 12.03 -22.52 3.30
CA ALA A 215 12.04 -21.84 4.61
C ALA A 215 12.04 -20.31 4.47
N LEU A 216 11.44 -19.64 5.45
CA LEU A 216 11.52 -18.19 5.65
C LEU A 216 12.91 -17.78 6.15
N GLN A 217 13.41 -16.64 5.68
CA GLN A 217 14.56 -15.97 6.27
C GLN A 217 14.08 -14.87 7.23
N VAL A 218 14.39 -14.99 8.52
CA VAL A 218 14.10 -13.99 9.55
C VAL A 218 15.33 -13.09 9.69
N PHE A 219 15.24 -11.86 9.19
CA PHE A 219 16.36 -10.92 9.16
C PHE A 219 16.60 -10.27 10.52
N GLY A 220 17.62 -10.74 11.23
CA GLY A 220 17.98 -10.28 12.58
C GLY A 220 17.27 -11.06 13.69
N GLY A 221 18.02 -11.38 14.73
CA GLY A 221 17.55 -12.04 15.96
C GLY A 221 18.15 -11.42 17.23
N ASP A 222 18.65 -10.19 17.10
CA ASP A 222 19.43 -9.45 18.09
C ASP A 222 19.00 -7.98 18.19
N TYR A 223 17.85 -7.60 17.62
CA TYR A 223 17.28 -6.27 17.85
C TYR A 223 16.91 -6.10 19.33
N PRO A 224 16.88 -4.85 19.86
CA PRO A 224 16.44 -4.58 21.23
C PRO A 224 14.91 -4.69 21.36
N THR A 225 14.33 -5.82 20.96
CA THR A 225 12.89 -6.12 20.99
C THR A 225 12.65 -7.39 21.80
N ARG A 226 11.39 -7.65 22.16
CA ARG A 226 10.98 -8.75 23.06
C ARG A 226 11.46 -10.15 22.65
N ASP A 227 11.70 -10.41 21.37
CA ASP A 227 12.18 -11.70 20.86
C ASP A 227 13.38 -11.59 19.92
N GLY A 228 14.03 -10.41 19.89
CA GLY A 228 15.18 -10.12 19.04
C GLY A 228 14.85 -9.86 17.57
N THR A 229 13.59 -10.02 17.13
CA THR A 229 13.19 -9.79 15.74
C THR A 229 12.49 -8.44 15.55
N GLY A 230 12.44 -7.95 14.31
CA GLY A 230 11.82 -6.65 14.01
C GLY A 230 10.33 -6.62 14.36
N VAL A 231 9.87 -5.52 14.94
CA VAL A 231 8.48 -5.27 15.32
C VAL A 231 7.86 -4.25 14.36
N ARG A 232 6.69 -4.56 13.82
CA ARG A 232 5.96 -3.74 12.84
C ARG A 232 4.47 -3.67 13.17
N ASP A 233 3.83 -2.57 12.79
CA ASP A 233 2.37 -2.44 12.78
C ASP A 233 1.81 -3.05 11.51
N TYR A 234 1.28 -4.26 11.65
CA TYR A 234 0.57 -4.94 10.58
C TYR A 234 -0.87 -4.47 10.56
N ILE A 235 -1.35 -4.08 9.38
CA ILE A 235 -2.71 -3.59 9.15
C ILE A 235 -3.38 -4.45 8.08
N HIS A 236 -4.65 -4.80 8.29
CA HIS A 236 -5.39 -5.57 7.29
C HIS A 236 -5.61 -4.73 6.01
N VAL A 237 -5.30 -5.29 4.84
CA VAL A 237 -5.38 -4.57 3.56
C VAL A 237 -6.79 -4.06 3.25
N VAL A 238 -7.84 -4.77 3.66
CA VAL A 238 -9.24 -4.29 3.55
C VAL A 238 -9.50 -3.07 4.45
N ASP A 239 -8.96 -3.05 5.68
CA ASP A 239 -9.10 -1.87 6.55
C ASP A 239 -8.37 -0.68 5.94
N LEU A 240 -7.16 -0.92 5.42
CA LEU A 240 -6.40 0.09 4.70
C LEU A 240 -7.18 0.61 3.46
N ALA A 241 -7.79 -0.28 2.69
CA ALA A 241 -8.61 0.07 1.53
C ALA A 241 -9.81 0.96 1.92
N LYS A 242 -10.51 0.62 3.01
CA LYS A 242 -11.58 1.47 3.57
C LYS A 242 -11.08 2.84 4.04
N GLY A 243 -9.83 2.93 4.50
CA GLY A 243 -9.19 4.21 4.81
C GLY A 243 -9.10 5.14 3.61
N HIS A 244 -8.93 4.60 2.40
CA HIS A 244 -8.94 5.39 1.16
C HIS A 244 -10.32 5.90 0.80
N VAL A 245 -11.34 5.06 0.97
CA VAL A 245 -12.74 5.46 0.76
C VAL A 245 -13.06 6.64 1.68
N LYS A 246 -12.71 6.54 2.97
CA LYS A 246 -12.89 7.63 3.94
C LYS A 246 -12.09 8.87 3.59
N ALA A 247 -10.85 8.72 3.12
CA ALA A 247 -10.04 9.84 2.65
C ALA A 247 -10.69 10.56 1.47
N ILE A 248 -11.26 9.84 0.49
CA ILE A 248 -11.98 10.41 -0.66
C ILE A 248 -13.28 11.10 -0.20
N GLU A 249 -14.07 10.46 0.65
CA GLU A 249 -15.35 11.00 1.16
C GLU A 249 -15.17 12.31 1.94
N ARG A 250 -14.04 12.46 2.64
CA ARG A 250 -13.75 13.59 3.53
C ARG A 250 -12.84 14.64 2.89
N LEU A 251 -12.36 14.39 1.67
CA LEU A 251 -11.25 15.13 1.05
C LEU A 251 -11.50 16.65 0.99
N ASP A 252 -12.73 17.06 0.71
CA ASP A 252 -13.12 18.48 0.61
C ASP A 252 -13.32 19.15 1.98
N GLU A 253 -13.46 18.38 3.07
CA GLU A 253 -13.58 18.85 4.46
C GLU A 253 -12.22 19.08 5.12
N LEU A 254 -11.14 18.60 4.51
CA LEU A 254 -9.78 18.64 5.03
C LEU A 254 -9.01 19.87 4.54
N GLY A 255 -7.85 20.12 5.15
CA GLY A 255 -6.94 21.18 4.72
C GLY A 255 -6.33 20.92 3.33
N SER A 256 -5.61 21.91 2.78
CA SER A 256 -4.97 21.81 1.45
C SER A 256 -4.06 20.59 1.34
N THR A 257 -3.28 20.32 2.38
CA THR A 257 -2.55 19.05 2.57
C THR A 257 -2.86 18.51 3.95
N THR A 258 -3.28 17.25 4.01
CA THR A 258 -3.53 16.54 5.28
C THR A 258 -2.76 15.23 5.29
N CYS A 259 -1.91 15.04 6.30
CA CYS A 259 -1.17 13.80 6.51
C CYS A 259 -1.84 12.96 7.60
N VAL A 260 -2.00 11.65 7.36
CA VAL A 260 -2.64 10.72 8.30
C VAL A 260 -1.91 9.38 8.28
N ASN A 261 -1.60 8.85 9.47
CA ASN A 261 -1.09 7.49 9.63
C ASN A 261 -2.23 6.47 9.51
N LEU A 262 -2.05 5.44 8.69
CA LEU A 262 -2.96 4.29 8.64
C LEU A 262 -2.23 3.04 9.16
N GLY A 263 -2.51 2.73 10.43
CA GLY A 263 -2.02 1.57 11.17
C GLY A 263 -3.02 1.14 12.23
N THR A 264 -2.73 0.06 12.94
CA THR A 264 -3.55 -0.45 14.05
C THR A 264 -3.18 0.17 15.39
N GLY A 265 -1.94 0.67 15.49
CA GLY A 265 -1.31 1.05 16.74
C GLY A 265 -0.78 -0.11 17.59
N GLN A 266 -0.73 -1.31 17.01
CA GLN A 266 -0.21 -2.51 17.66
C GLN A 266 0.97 -3.08 16.88
N GLY A 267 2.13 -3.17 17.55
CA GLY A 267 3.34 -3.74 16.97
C GLY A 267 3.46 -5.24 17.22
N TYR A 268 3.64 -6.04 16.16
CA TYR A 268 3.95 -7.47 16.24
C TYR A 268 5.35 -7.78 15.74
N SER A 269 6.02 -8.74 16.37
CA SER A 269 7.33 -9.23 15.94
C SER A 269 7.20 -10.16 14.73
N VAL A 270 8.32 -10.42 14.03
CA VAL A 270 8.33 -11.39 12.93
C VAL A 270 7.88 -12.77 13.40
N LEU A 271 8.34 -13.22 14.57
CA LEU A 271 8.00 -14.55 15.08
C LEU A 271 6.54 -14.66 15.56
N GLU A 272 5.94 -13.58 16.06
CA GLU A 272 4.51 -13.54 16.36
C GLU A 272 3.66 -13.69 15.10
N VAL A 273 4.03 -13.02 14.01
CA VAL A 273 3.37 -13.19 12.71
C VAL A 273 3.50 -14.63 12.21
N VAL A 274 4.70 -15.21 12.29
CA VAL A 274 4.92 -16.62 11.90
C VAL A 274 4.01 -17.55 12.69
N ARG A 275 3.98 -17.42 14.03
CA ARG A 275 3.11 -18.24 14.89
C ARG A 275 1.63 -18.04 14.61
N ALA A 276 1.20 -16.81 14.33
CA ALA A 276 -0.19 -16.52 13.96
C ALA A 276 -0.56 -17.17 12.63
N PHE A 277 0.35 -17.11 11.66
CA PHE A 277 0.16 -17.76 10.36
C PHE A 277 0.13 -19.28 10.47
N GLU A 278 1.00 -19.89 11.28
CA GLU A 278 0.98 -21.34 11.52
C GLU A 278 -0.36 -21.81 12.10
N ARG A 279 -0.96 -21.03 13.02
CA ARG A 279 -2.30 -21.30 13.56
C ARG A 279 -3.36 -21.22 12.47
N ALA A 280 -3.35 -20.15 11.66
CA ALA A 280 -4.32 -19.95 10.58
C ALA A 280 -4.21 -21.03 9.48
N ALA A 281 -2.99 -21.44 9.14
CA ALA A 281 -2.73 -22.44 8.10
C ALA A 281 -2.92 -23.88 8.60
N GLY A 282 -2.81 -24.12 9.92
CA GLY A 282 -2.74 -25.47 10.49
C GLY A 282 -1.48 -26.23 10.06
N ARG A 283 -0.40 -25.52 9.73
CA ARG A 283 0.85 -26.06 9.18
C ARG A 283 2.05 -25.29 9.70
N ALA A 284 3.18 -25.95 9.83
CA ALA A 284 4.43 -25.31 10.22
C ALA A 284 4.96 -24.39 9.11
N VAL A 285 5.63 -23.31 9.50
CA VAL A 285 6.37 -22.41 8.61
C VAL A 285 7.84 -22.46 9.01
N PRO A 286 8.65 -23.34 8.39
CA PRO A 286 10.07 -23.41 8.69
C PRO A 286 10.75 -22.06 8.46
N TYR A 287 11.62 -21.65 9.37
CA TYR A 287 12.39 -20.42 9.24
C TYR A 287 13.83 -20.56 9.73
N ARG A 288 14.70 -19.65 9.29
CA ARG A 288 16.08 -19.49 9.76
C ARG A 288 16.33 -18.04 10.10
N VAL A 289 16.92 -17.80 11.27
CA VAL A 289 17.40 -16.46 11.63
C VAL A 289 18.70 -16.20 10.88
N VAL A 290 18.77 -15.08 10.17
CA VAL A 290 19.91 -14.64 9.37
C VAL A 290 20.35 -13.23 9.81
N ALA A 291 21.41 -12.70 9.19
CA ALA A 291 21.86 -11.34 9.45
C ALA A 291 20.76 -10.29 9.22
N ARG A 292 20.87 -9.15 9.90
CA ARG A 292 19.96 -8.00 9.68
C ARG A 292 20.01 -7.56 8.22
N ARG A 293 18.86 -7.19 7.68
CA ARG A 293 18.75 -6.59 6.35
C ARG A 293 19.01 -5.09 6.46
N ALA A 294 19.85 -4.57 5.58
CA ALA A 294 20.20 -3.14 5.58
C ALA A 294 18.93 -2.27 5.42
N GLY A 295 18.82 -1.24 6.26
CA GLY A 295 17.70 -0.29 6.25
C GLY A 295 16.50 -0.67 7.12
N ASP A 296 16.44 -1.89 7.67
CA ASP A 296 15.39 -2.27 8.64
C ASP A 296 15.65 -1.64 10.02
N VAL A 297 14.59 -1.08 10.61
CA VAL A 297 14.57 -0.55 11.99
C VAL A 297 14.10 -1.61 12.99
N ALA A 298 14.38 -1.43 14.28
CA ALA A 298 13.96 -2.37 15.31
C ALA A 298 12.43 -2.40 15.47
N GLU A 299 11.83 -1.24 15.72
CA GLU A 299 10.41 -1.10 16.07
C GLU A 299 9.75 0.05 15.28
N CYS A 300 8.52 -0.17 14.79
CA CYS A 300 7.75 0.86 14.07
C CYS A 300 6.25 0.55 14.12
N TRP A 301 5.46 1.34 14.86
CA TRP A 301 3.99 1.27 14.85
C TRP A 301 3.32 2.62 15.02
N ALA A 302 2.07 2.73 14.56
CA ALA A 302 1.35 4.00 14.45
C ALA A 302 0.74 4.45 15.78
N ASP A 303 0.46 5.75 15.91
CA ASP A 303 -0.69 6.22 16.67
C ASP A 303 -1.84 6.46 15.68
N PRO A 304 -2.96 5.70 15.72
CA PRO A 304 -4.05 5.85 14.77
C PRO A 304 -5.07 6.94 15.16
N ALA A 305 -4.84 7.70 16.24
CA ALA A 305 -5.83 8.63 16.79
C ALA A 305 -6.24 9.73 15.81
N LEU A 306 -5.32 10.23 14.96
CA LEU A 306 -5.64 11.28 14.00
C LEU A 306 -6.55 10.78 12.88
N ALA A 307 -6.34 9.55 12.41
CA ALA A 307 -7.19 8.92 11.39
C ALA A 307 -8.63 8.76 11.88
N GLN A 308 -8.81 8.33 13.14
CA GLN A 308 -10.14 8.25 13.76
C GLN A 308 -10.80 9.63 13.85
N ARG A 309 -10.03 10.65 14.22
CA ARG A 309 -10.56 12.02 14.43
C ARG A 309 -10.95 12.69 13.12
N LEU A 310 -10.09 12.63 12.09
CA LEU A 310 -10.28 13.35 10.84
C LEU A 310 -11.14 12.55 9.84
N LEU A 311 -10.86 11.25 9.70
CA LEU A 311 -11.49 10.40 8.68
C LEU A 311 -12.67 9.57 9.24
N GLY A 312 -12.83 9.52 10.57
CA GLY A 312 -13.79 8.60 11.19
C GLY A 312 -13.42 7.13 10.94
N TRP A 313 -12.13 6.85 10.77
CA TRP A 313 -11.61 5.54 10.39
C TRP A 313 -10.70 4.96 11.48
N ARG A 314 -10.82 3.65 11.70
CA ARG A 314 -9.91 2.85 12.52
C ARG A 314 -9.81 1.45 11.89
N ALA A 315 -8.64 0.82 12.01
CA ALA A 315 -8.51 -0.60 11.69
C ALA A 315 -9.33 -1.46 12.67
N GLU A 316 -10.06 -2.43 12.13
CA GLU A 316 -10.98 -3.29 12.88
C GLU A 316 -10.43 -4.71 13.05
N ARG A 317 -9.59 -5.15 12.10
CA ARG A 317 -9.13 -6.53 12.00
C ARG A 317 -7.82 -6.74 12.72
N GLY A 318 -7.74 -7.84 13.48
CA GLY A 318 -6.55 -8.25 14.23
C GLY A 318 -5.58 -9.13 13.42
N LEU A 319 -4.43 -9.46 14.03
CA LEU A 319 -3.40 -10.29 13.38
C LEU A 319 -3.92 -11.67 12.96
N GLU A 320 -4.80 -12.28 13.75
CA GLU A 320 -5.44 -13.56 13.44
C GLU A 320 -6.19 -13.51 12.11
N GLU A 321 -7.12 -12.55 11.95
CA GLU A 321 -7.91 -12.37 10.73
C GLU A 321 -7.01 -12.04 9.52
N MET A 322 -5.96 -11.24 9.72
CA MET A 322 -4.97 -10.98 8.67
C MET A 322 -4.30 -12.26 8.18
N CYS A 323 -3.92 -13.15 9.09
CA CYS A 323 -3.29 -14.42 8.74
C CYS A 323 -4.28 -15.39 8.08
N GLU A 324 -5.52 -15.46 8.59
CA GLU A 324 -6.60 -16.29 8.04
C GLU A 324 -6.95 -15.88 6.61
N ASP A 325 -7.13 -14.58 6.35
CA ASP A 325 -7.47 -14.08 5.02
C ASP A 325 -6.30 -14.25 4.05
N ALA A 326 -5.05 -13.99 4.48
CA ALA A 326 -3.85 -14.25 3.68
C ALA A 326 -3.72 -15.74 3.33
N TRP A 327 -3.95 -16.64 4.29
CA TRP A 327 -3.94 -18.08 4.05
C TRP A 327 -5.07 -18.52 3.13
N ARG A 328 -6.28 -17.99 3.30
CA ARG A 328 -7.43 -18.30 2.43
C ARG A 328 -7.12 -17.95 0.98
N TRP A 329 -6.58 -16.76 0.73
CA TRP A 329 -6.10 -16.38 -0.60
C TRP A 329 -5.05 -17.36 -1.13
N GLN A 330 -3.95 -17.56 -0.39
CA GLN A 330 -2.81 -18.33 -0.89
C GLN A 330 -3.13 -19.82 -1.08
N SER A 331 -3.97 -20.41 -0.23
CA SER A 331 -4.37 -21.82 -0.33
C SER A 331 -5.33 -22.08 -1.50
N LEU A 332 -6.22 -21.13 -1.81
CA LEU A 332 -7.09 -21.20 -2.99
C LEU A 332 -6.35 -20.83 -4.28
N ASN A 333 -5.26 -20.07 -4.18
CA ASN A 333 -4.48 -19.55 -5.31
C ASN A 333 -2.99 -19.85 -5.08
N PRO A 334 -2.57 -21.14 -5.07
CA PRO A 334 -1.21 -21.52 -4.69
C PRO A 334 -0.14 -20.91 -5.59
N ARG A 335 -0.47 -20.55 -6.84
CA ARG A 335 0.42 -19.89 -7.80
C ARG A 335 0.02 -18.44 -8.09
N GLY A 336 -0.70 -17.81 -7.15
CA GLY A 336 -1.22 -16.46 -7.33
C GLY A 336 -2.28 -16.40 -8.42
N TYR A 337 -2.25 -15.33 -9.24
CA TYR A 337 -3.20 -15.16 -10.34
C TYR A 337 -2.83 -15.96 -11.61
N ALA A 338 -1.69 -16.65 -11.62
CA ALA A 338 -1.31 -17.52 -12.73
C ALA A 338 -2.00 -18.89 -12.61
N ASN A 339 -2.56 -19.37 -13.72
CA ASN A 339 -3.05 -20.75 -13.85
C ASN A 339 -1.90 -21.76 -13.78
#